data_AF-A0A956EMK8-F1
#
_entry.id   AF-A0A956EMK8-F1
#
_cell.length_a   1.000
_cell.length_b   1.000
_cell.length_c   1.000
_cell.angle_alpha   90.00
_cell.angle_beta   90.00
_cell.angle_gamma   90.00
#
_symmetry.space_group_name_H-M   'P 1'
#
loop_
_entity.id
_entity.type
_entity.pdbx_description
1 polymer ?
#
loop_
_entity_poly.entity_id
_entity_poly.type
_entity_poly.pdbx_seq_one_letter_code
_entity_poly.pdbx_strand_id
1 'polypeptide(L)'
;ATIYLFSTVFTGGLRILGMDVSEDEGDDYFHLWRYVGVMIGVEPELLPWSEADAAADVELIHAINGEPDDDSRALTSALFVAAEESATTAIERRLSGARMDLMNAICRRLIGDEFADALGLERGYAGRVLPLASTLVAGVERLRRRSGRLAALAERASAAYWEATVETGLRGVPATFSLPRGLFAGPRPG
;
A
#
# COMPACT_ATOMS: atom_id res chain seq x y z
N ALA A 1 1.56 4.43 15.13
CA ALA A 1 1.92 3.27 14.28
C ALA A 1 1.33 3.36 12.88
N THR A 2 0.00 3.27 12.69
CA THR A 2 -0.61 3.14 11.36
C THR A 2 -0.35 4.33 10.41
N ILE A 3 -0.23 5.56 10.92
CA ILE A 3 0.06 6.75 10.08
C ILE A 3 1.40 6.63 9.33
N TYR A 4 2.37 5.92 9.89
CA TYR A 4 3.67 5.68 9.25
C TYR A 4 3.57 4.72 8.06
N LEU A 5 2.61 3.78 8.08
CA LEU A 5 2.35 2.86 6.98
C LEU A 5 1.92 3.60 5.71
N PHE A 6 1.22 4.72 5.89
CA PHE A 6 0.74 5.55 4.79
C PHE A 6 1.74 6.62 4.34
N SER A 7 2.77 6.90 5.13
CA SER A 7 3.78 7.92 4.86
C SER A 7 5.14 7.29 4.54
N THR A 8 6.06 7.23 5.50
CA THR A 8 7.45 6.78 5.32
C THR A 8 7.56 5.36 4.76
N VAL A 9 6.70 4.44 5.22
CA VAL A 9 6.71 3.05 4.72
C VAL A 9 6.20 2.99 3.27
N PHE A 10 5.26 3.85 2.90
CA PHE A 10 4.72 3.91 1.55
C PHE A 10 5.77 4.43 0.56
N THR A 11 6.41 5.57 0.85
CA THR A 11 7.50 6.12 0.04
C THR A 11 8.71 5.17 -0.02
N GLY A 12 9.08 4.55 1.11
CA GLY A 12 10.08 3.49 1.16
C GLY A 12 9.73 2.32 0.24
N GLY A 13 8.47 1.87 0.25
CA GLY A 13 7.98 0.81 -0.62
C GLY A 13 8.04 1.17 -2.11
N LEU A 14 7.69 2.40 -2.47
CA LEU A 14 7.84 2.89 -3.85
C LEU A 14 9.31 2.84 -4.30
N ARG A 15 10.25 3.29 -3.45
CA ARG A 15 11.70 3.21 -3.72
C ARG A 15 12.16 1.76 -3.91
N ILE A 16 11.71 0.83 -3.05
CA ILE A 16 11.99 -0.62 -3.19
C ILE A 16 11.49 -1.17 -4.54
N LEU A 17 10.33 -0.69 -5.01
CA LEU A 17 9.75 -1.08 -6.29
C LEU A 17 10.40 -0.40 -7.51
N GLY A 18 11.37 0.49 -7.29
CA GLY A 18 12.16 1.13 -8.33
C GLY A 18 11.67 2.51 -8.73
N MET A 19 10.67 3.06 -8.04
CA MET A 19 10.30 4.46 -8.24
C MET A 19 11.42 5.36 -7.72
N ASP A 20 11.75 6.37 -8.50
CA ASP A 20 12.69 7.39 -8.08
C ASP A 20 11.90 8.43 -7.27
N VAL A 21 11.91 8.32 -5.95
CA VAL A 21 11.28 9.30 -5.03
C VAL A 21 12.42 10.01 -4.31
N SER A 22 12.58 11.32 -4.53
CA SER A 22 13.64 12.09 -3.89
C SER A 22 13.43 12.24 -2.38
N GLU A 23 14.43 12.76 -1.67
CA GLU A 23 14.29 13.12 -0.26
C GLU A 23 13.27 14.25 -0.11
N ASP A 24 13.36 15.32 -0.91
CA ASP A 24 12.40 16.42 -0.90
C ASP A 24 10.95 15.97 -1.19
N GLU A 25 10.75 15.11 -2.19
CA GLU A 25 9.42 14.55 -2.51
C GLU A 25 8.88 13.67 -1.37
N GLY A 26 9.78 12.93 -0.71
CA GLY A 26 9.46 12.12 0.45
C GLY A 26 9.06 12.96 1.66
N ASP A 27 9.78 14.05 1.94
CA ASP A 27 9.48 15.00 3.01
C ASP A 27 8.17 15.76 2.75
N ASP A 28 7.91 16.20 1.51
CA ASP A 28 6.65 16.84 1.11
C ASP A 28 5.46 15.89 1.33
N TYR A 29 5.61 14.62 0.92
CA TYR A 29 4.58 13.59 1.10
C TYR A 29 4.39 13.24 2.57
N PHE A 30 5.48 13.17 3.33
CA PHE A 30 5.44 12.96 4.78
C PHE A 30 4.72 14.12 5.48
N HIS A 31 4.99 15.37 5.08
CA HIS A 31 4.34 16.55 5.65
C HIS A 31 2.81 16.52 5.45
N LEU A 32 2.35 16.10 4.27
CA LEU A 32 0.93 15.87 4.00
C LEU A 32 0.34 14.88 5.01
N TRP A 33 0.97 13.72 5.20
CA TRP A 33 0.47 12.71 6.13
C TRP A 33 0.60 13.09 7.59
N ARG A 34 1.62 13.87 7.96
CA ARG A 34 1.72 14.49 9.28
C ARG A 34 0.52 15.38 9.56
N TYR A 35 0.13 16.22 8.60
CA TYR A 35 -1.08 17.04 8.72
C TYR A 35 -2.34 16.17 8.83
N VAL A 36 -2.48 15.11 8.02
CA VAL A 36 -3.58 14.14 8.15
C VAL A 36 -3.60 13.51 9.55
N GLY A 37 -2.44 13.16 10.10
CA GLY A 37 -2.28 12.65 11.46
C GLY A 37 -2.87 13.58 12.51
N VAL A 38 -2.55 14.87 12.44
CA VAL A 38 -3.15 15.90 13.32
C VAL A 38 -4.66 15.97 13.15
N MET A 39 -5.14 15.93 11.89
CA MET A 39 -6.58 16.03 11.58
C MET A 39 -7.40 14.84 12.11
N ILE A 40 -6.80 13.64 12.17
CA ILE A 40 -7.44 12.45 12.73
C ILE A 40 -7.19 12.30 14.24
N GLY A 41 -6.58 13.30 14.88
CA GLY A 41 -6.42 13.40 16.33
C GLY A 41 -5.17 12.75 16.92
N VAL A 42 -4.14 12.48 16.12
CA VAL A 42 -2.84 12.04 16.65
C VAL A 42 -2.15 13.21 17.36
N GLU A 43 -1.65 12.98 18.57
CA GLU A 43 -0.86 13.98 19.31
C GLU A 43 0.33 14.48 18.48
N PRO A 44 0.50 15.81 18.29
CA PRO A 44 1.57 16.36 17.46
C PRO A 44 2.99 15.98 17.92
N GLU A 45 3.16 15.68 19.21
CA GLU A 45 4.43 15.25 19.81
C GLU A 45 4.85 13.84 19.35
N LEU A 46 3.91 13.03 18.89
CA LEU A 46 4.14 11.69 18.33
C LEU A 46 4.39 11.71 16.81
N LEU A 47 4.40 12.89 16.20
CA LEU A 47 4.57 13.05 14.75
C LEU A 47 5.91 13.73 14.45
N PRO A 48 6.88 13.01 13.86
CA PRO A 48 8.18 13.54 13.48
C PRO A 48 8.09 14.75 12.55
N TRP A 49 9.19 15.46 12.39
CA TRP A 49 9.26 16.65 11.55
C TRP A 49 9.58 16.35 10.09
N SER A 50 10.34 15.28 9.84
CA SER A 50 10.76 14.84 8.50
C SER A 50 10.56 13.34 8.30
N GLU A 51 10.62 12.90 7.04
CA GLU A 51 10.64 11.48 6.70
C GLU A 51 11.87 10.79 7.33
N ALA A 52 13.02 11.48 7.37
CA ALA A 52 14.25 10.97 7.95
C ALA A 52 14.13 10.73 9.47
N ASP A 53 13.50 11.65 10.20
CA ASP A 53 13.27 11.51 11.65
C ASP A 53 12.33 10.33 11.96
N ALA A 54 11.42 10.00 11.03
CA ALA A 54 10.47 8.91 11.20
C ALA A 54 11.07 7.51 11.07
N ALA A 55 12.30 7.37 10.57
CA ALA A 55 12.93 6.06 10.36
C ALA A 55 13.10 5.27 11.67
N ALA A 56 13.52 5.95 12.75
CA ALA A 56 13.68 5.32 14.07
C ALA A 56 12.33 4.89 14.66
N ASP A 57 11.27 5.68 14.44
CA ASP A 57 9.93 5.33 14.89
C ASP A 57 9.39 4.11 14.16
N VAL A 58 9.63 3.99 12.85
CA VAL A 58 9.25 2.83 12.06
C VAL A 58 9.95 1.58 12.57
N GLU A 59 11.26 1.65 12.85
CA GLU A 59 12.02 0.53 13.44
C GLU A 59 11.45 0.13 14.82
N LEU A 60 11.18 1.11 15.68
CA LEU A 60 10.56 0.87 16.98
C LEU A 60 9.18 0.22 16.83
N ILE A 61 8.35 0.71 15.92
CA ILE A 61 7.03 0.15 15.64
C ILE A 61 7.14 -1.31 15.19
N HIS A 62 8.08 -1.63 14.31
CA HIS A 62 8.34 -3.01 13.91
C HIS A 62 8.80 -3.89 15.07
N ALA A 63 9.63 -3.37 15.97
CA ALA A 63 10.12 -4.11 17.12
C ALA A 63 9.05 -4.40 18.19
N ILE A 64 8.07 -3.51 18.35
CA ILE A 64 6.98 -3.68 19.32
C ILE A 64 5.78 -4.45 18.76
N ASN A 65 5.61 -4.46 17.44
CA ASN A 65 4.58 -5.27 16.80
C ASN A 65 4.99 -6.75 16.88
N GLY A 66 4.11 -7.58 17.44
CA GLY A 66 4.32 -9.02 17.50
C GLY A 66 4.23 -9.68 16.12
N GLU A 67 4.47 -10.99 16.11
CA GLU A 67 4.28 -11.80 14.92
C GLU A 67 2.80 -11.84 14.48
N PRO A 68 2.51 -12.03 13.18
CA PRO A 68 1.16 -12.20 12.69
C PRO A 68 0.42 -13.36 13.37
N ASP A 69 -0.75 -13.05 13.91
CA ASP A 69 -1.65 -14.01 14.54
C ASP A 69 -2.70 -14.56 13.54
N ASP A 70 -3.63 -15.37 14.05
CA ASP A 70 -4.69 -15.98 13.24
C ASP A 70 -5.63 -14.93 12.64
N ASP A 71 -5.89 -13.84 13.35
CA ASP A 71 -6.70 -12.72 12.85
C ASP A 71 -6.00 -12.01 11.69
N SER A 72 -4.67 -11.83 11.79
CA SER A 72 -3.84 -11.26 10.72
C SER A 72 -3.87 -12.12 9.45
N ARG A 73 -3.83 -13.46 9.61
CA ARG A 73 -3.97 -14.41 8.49
C ARG A 73 -5.38 -14.37 7.88
N ALA A 74 -6.42 -14.34 8.71
CA ALA A 74 -7.80 -14.27 8.25
C ALA A 74 -8.08 -12.97 7.47
N LEU A 75 -7.60 -11.83 7.97
CA LEU A 75 -7.72 -10.54 7.28
C LEU A 75 -6.97 -10.54 5.94
N THR A 76 -5.74 -11.08 5.91
CA THR A 76 -4.96 -11.23 4.68
C THR A 76 -5.70 -12.07 3.65
N SER A 77 -6.23 -13.22 4.05
CA SER A 77 -7.02 -14.08 3.16
C SER A 77 -8.25 -13.35 2.62
N ALA A 78 -8.97 -12.60 3.46
CA ALA A 78 -10.16 -11.86 3.04
C ALA A 78 -9.84 -10.77 2.01
N LEU A 79 -8.70 -10.07 2.16
CA LEU A 79 -8.25 -9.05 1.20
C LEU A 79 -7.98 -9.65 -0.19
N PHE A 80 -7.36 -10.83 -0.25
CA PHE A 80 -7.06 -11.51 -1.52
C PHE A 80 -8.31 -12.13 -2.15
N VAL A 81 -9.21 -12.73 -1.36
CA VAL A 81 -10.47 -13.30 -1.85
C VAL A 81 -11.39 -12.23 -2.44
N ALA A 82 -11.56 -11.09 -1.75
CA ALA A 82 -12.37 -9.97 -2.26
C ALA A 82 -11.84 -9.43 -3.60
N ALA A 83 -10.53 -9.55 -3.82
CA ALA A 83 -9.91 -9.16 -5.07
C ALA A 83 -10.20 -10.19 -6.19
N GLU A 84 -10.37 -11.48 -5.89
CA GLU A 84 -10.59 -12.57 -6.85
C GLU A 84 -12.04 -12.70 -7.34
N GLU A 85 -13.03 -12.38 -6.49
CA GLU A 85 -14.48 -12.54 -6.77
C GLU A 85 -15.01 -11.72 -7.97
N SER A 86 -14.17 -10.88 -8.58
CA SER A 86 -14.52 -10.10 -9.77
C SER A 86 -14.37 -10.86 -11.10
N ALA A 87 -13.84 -12.10 -11.10
CA ALA A 87 -13.52 -12.86 -12.32
C ALA A 87 -14.58 -13.93 -12.68
N THR A 88 -15.35 -13.70 -13.74
CA THR A 88 -16.44 -14.58 -14.20
C THR A 88 -16.04 -15.47 -15.39
N THR A 89 -15.15 -15.00 -16.27
CA THR A 89 -14.71 -15.75 -17.47
C THR A 89 -13.39 -16.51 -17.26
N ALA A 90 -13.08 -17.49 -18.13
CA ALA A 90 -11.83 -18.26 -18.05
C ALA A 90 -10.58 -17.39 -18.25
N ILE A 91 -10.68 -16.35 -19.08
CA ILE A 91 -9.62 -15.36 -19.30
C ILE A 91 -9.45 -14.50 -18.04
N GLU A 92 -10.57 -14.02 -17.46
CA GLU A 92 -10.55 -13.26 -16.20
C GLU A 92 -9.94 -14.08 -15.05
N ARG A 93 -10.25 -15.37 -14.93
CA ARG A 93 -9.65 -16.24 -13.91
C ARG A 93 -8.13 -16.36 -14.07
N ARG A 94 -7.64 -16.53 -15.31
CA ARG A 94 -6.19 -16.60 -15.58
C ARG A 94 -5.50 -15.27 -15.29
N LEU A 95 -6.12 -14.14 -15.67
CA LEU A 95 -5.61 -12.81 -15.35
C LEU A 95 -5.63 -12.53 -13.84
N SER A 96 -6.65 -13.02 -13.13
CA SER A 96 -6.72 -12.94 -11.67
C SER A 96 -5.58 -13.69 -11.02
N GLY A 97 -5.30 -14.94 -11.45
CA GLY A 97 -4.16 -15.71 -10.93
C GLY A 97 -2.81 -15.03 -11.16
N ALA A 98 -2.57 -14.47 -12.35
CA ALA A 98 -1.35 -13.72 -12.64
C ALA A 98 -1.23 -12.43 -11.79
N ARG A 99 -2.34 -11.74 -11.56
CA ARG A 99 -2.40 -10.56 -10.69
C ARG A 99 -2.16 -10.93 -9.22
N MET A 100 -2.71 -12.04 -8.74
CA MET A 100 -2.48 -12.53 -7.38
C MET A 100 -1.02 -12.92 -7.18
N ASP A 101 -0.40 -13.61 -8.15
CA ASP A 101 1.04 -13.91 -8.12
C ASP A 101 1.86 -12.61 -8.03
N LEU A 102 1.52 -11.59 -8.83
CA LEU A 102 2.17 -10.29 -8.76
C LEU A 102 1.98 -9.59 -7.40
N MET A 103 0.77 -9.59 -6.85
CA MET A 103 0.50 -8.98 -5.54
C MET A 103 1.27 -9.70 -4.43
N ASN A 104 1.25 -11.04 -4.41
CA ASN A 104 2.05 -11.84 -3.48
C ASN A 104 3.54 -11.52 -3.57
N ALA A 105 4.07 -11.39 -4.80
CA ALA A 105 5.46 -11.02 -5.03
C ALA A 105 5.81 -9.61 -4.52
N ILE A 106 4.92 -8.63 -4.75
CA ILE A 106 5.08 -7.26 -4.26
C ILE A 106 5.06 -7.24 -2.73
N CYS A 107 4.06 -7.86 -2.10
CA CYS A 107 3.96 -7.94 -0.65
C CYS A 107 5.23 -8.57 -0.06
N ARG A 108 5.63 -9.76 -0.52
CA ARG A 108 6.86 -10.44 -0.08
C ARG A 108 8.10 -9.56 -0.15
N ARG A 109 8.22 -8.76 -1.21
CA ARG A 109 9.36 -7.85 -1.36
C ARG A 109 9.33 -6.67 -0.40
N LEU A 110 8.14 -6.18 -0.05
CA LEU A 110 7.98 -5.02 0.84
C LEU A 110 8.13 -5.39 2.32
N ILE A 111 7.53 -6.52 2.74
CA ILE A 111 7.51 -6.94 4.15
C ILE A 111 8.52 -8.05 4.49
N GLY A 112 9.22 -8.59 3.50
CA GLY A 112 10.15 -9.70 3.67
C GLY A 112 9.48 -11.07 3.62
N ASP A 113 10.29 -12.10 3.33
CA ASP A 113 9.78 -13.46 3.15
C ASP A 113 9.28 -14.10 4.45
N GLU A 114 9.90 -13.80 5.59
CA GLU A 114 9.51 -14.36 6.90
C GLU A 114 8.13 -13.89 7.33
N PHE A 115 7.89 -12.57 7.32
CA PHE A 115 6.59 -12.00 7.66
C PHE A 115 5.51 -12.41 6.64
N ALA A 116 5.87 -12.51 5.37
CA ALA A 116 4.97 -12.99 4.33
C ALA A 116 4.60 -14.47 4.48
N ASP A 117 5.56 -15.32 4.87
CA ASP A 117 5.32 -16.74 5.18
C ASP A 117 4.39 -16.86 6.41
N ALA A 118 4.59 -16.04 7.45
CA ALA A 118 3.73 -16.01 8.65
C ALA A 118 2.28 -15.56 8.36
N LEU A 119 2.10 -14.70 7.35
CA LEU A 119 0.79 -14.28 6.84
C LEU A 119 0.16 -15.28 5.86
N GLY A 120 0.87 -16.33 5.47
CA GLY A 120 0.38 -17.35 4.53
C GLY A 120 0.36 -16.88 3.07
N LEU A 121 1.13 -15.86 2.70
CA LEU A 121 1.23 -15.42 1.31
C LEU A 121 1.88 -16.51 0.46
N GLU A 122 1.43 -16.69 -0.77
CA GLU A 122 2.01 -17.73 -1.64
C GLU A 122 3.31 -17.24 -2.29
N ARG A 123 4.19 -18.19 -2.66
CA ARG A 123 5.32 -17.91 -3.55
C ARG A 123 4.93 -18.28 -4.97
N GLY A 124 5.19 -17.39 -5.93
CA GLY A 124 4.95 -17.69 -7.33
C GLY A 124 6.04 -17.15 -8.25
N TYR A 125 5.73 -17.12 -9.54
CA TYR A 125 6.73 -16.84 -10.57
C TYR A 125 7.10 -15.35 -10.61
N ALA A 126 6.14 -14.46 -10.33
CA ALA A 126 6.34 -13.02 -10.31
C ALA A 126 7.49 -12.61 -9.37
N GLY A 127 7.67 -13.30 -8.23
CA GLY A 127 8.75 -13.03 -7.28
C GLY A 127 10.15 -13.12 -7.88
N ARG A 128 10.35 -13.98 -8.89
CA ARG A 128 11.65 -14.16 -9.55
C ARG A 128 11.98 -13.03 -10.53
N VAL A 129 10.95 -12.44 -11.13
CA VAL A 129 11.11 -11.39 -12.16
C VAL A 129 10.98 -9.98 -11.59
N LEU A 130 10.37 -9.83 -10.41
CA LEU A 130 10.12 -8.53 -9.78
C LEU A 130 11.39 -7.70 -9.53
N PRO A 131 12.54 -8.25 -9.08
CA PRO A 131 13.80 -7.50 -8.96
C PRO A 131 14.24 -6.86 -10.27
N LEU A 132 14.14 -7.61 -11.36
CA LEU A 132 14.45 -7.11 -12.70
C LEU A 132 13.46 -6.03 -13.13
N ALA A 133 12.16 -6.26 -12.92
CA ALA A 133 11.12 -5.28 -13.24
C ALA A 133 11.35 -3.95 -12.51
N SER A 134 11.66 -3.96 -11.22
CA SER A 134 11.98 -2.74 -10.46
C SER A 134 13.21 -2.02 -10.98
N THR A 135 14.23 -2.76 -11.43
CA THR A 135 15.42 -2.14 -12.05
C THR A 135 15.07 -1.45 -13.37
N LEU A 136 14.18 -2.05 -14.16
CA LEU A 136 13.67 -1.44 -15.38
C LEU A 136 12.84 -0.19 -15.07
N VAL A 137 11.96 -0.24 -14.06
CA VAL A 137 11.19 0.92 -13.58
C VAL A 137 12.13 2.06 -13.20
N ALA A 138 13.17 1.80 -12.43
CA ALA A 138 14.17 2.81 -12.08
C ALA A 138 14.90 3.39 -13.30
N GLY A 139 15.15 2.57 -14.33
CA GLY A 139 15.68 3.03 -15.61
C GLY A 139 14.74 3.99 -16.34
N VAL A 140 13.46 3.63 -16.40
CA VAL A 140 12.41 4.45 -17.02
C VAL A 140 12.21 5.76 -16.25
N GLU A 141 12.18 5.73 -14.92
CA GLU A 141 12.03 6.92 -14.08
C GLU A 141 13.18 7.92 -14.28
N ARG A 142 14.41 7.43 -14.34
CA ARG A 142 15.58 8.29 -14.66
C ARG A 142 15.48 8.93 -16.04
N LEU A 143 14.92 8.22 -17.03
CA LEU A 143 14.67 8.77 -18.36
C LEU A 143 13.51 9.78 -18.36
N ARG A 144 12.45 9.49 -17.60
CA ARG A 144 11.29 10.37 -17.41
C ARG A 144 11.71 11.70 -16.81
N ARG A 145 12.53 11.71 -15.74
CA ARG A 145 13.04 12.94 -15.12
C ARG A 145 13.89 13.79 -16.07
N ARG A 146 14.61 13.17 -17.00
CA ARG A 146 15.41 13.89 -18.02
C ARG A 146 14.58 14.42 -19.19
N SER A 147 13.35 13.92 -19.37
CA SER A 147 12.49 14.27 -20.51
C SER A 147 11.14 14.78 -20.04
N GLY A 148 10.95 16.10 -20.08
CA GLY A 148 9.67 16.73 -19.73
C GLY A 148 8.48 16.23 -20.56
N ARG A 149 8.69 15.70 -21.78
CA ARG A 149 7.63 15.11 -22.60
C ARG A 149 7.17 13.75 -22.05
N LEU A 150 8.10 12.93 -21.57
CA LEU A 150 7.77 11.65 -20.94
C LEU A 150 7.08 11.89 -19.59
N ALA A 151 7.52 12.89 -18.83
CA ALA A 151 6.85 13.30 -17.60
C ALA A 151 5.39 13.70 -17.85
N ALA A 152 5.14 14.60 -18.82
CA ALA A 152 3.78 15.04 -19.16
C ALA A 152 2.88 13.90 -19.68
N LEU A 153 3.44 12.93 -20.42
CA LEU A 153 2.69 11.75 -20.86
C LEU A 153 2.33 10.85 -19.67
N ALA A 154 3.30 10.59 -18.78
CA ALA A 154 3.10 9.79 -17.59
C ALA A 154 2.06 10.41 -16.65
N GLU A 155 2.09 11.73 -16.46
CA GLU A 155 1.09 12.45 -15.67
C GLU A 155 -0.33 12.24 -16.21
N ARG A 156 -0.53 12.43 -17.52
CA ARG A 156 -1.84 12.20 -18.16
C ARG A 156 -2.32 10.75 -18.04
N ALA A 157 -1.41 9.80 -18.26
CA ALA A 157 -1.71 8.38 -18.13
C ALA A 157 -2.07 8.03 -16.67
N SER A 158 -1.34 8.58 -15.70
CA SER A 158 -1.59 8.36 -14.28
C SER A 158 -2.92 8.95 -13.82
N ALA A 159 -3.29 10.14 -14.30
CA ALA A 159 -4.57 10.76 -13.98
C ALA A 159 -5.75 9.92 -14.46
N ALA A 160 -5.69 9.43 -15.71
CA ALA A 160 -6.71 8.55 -16.26
C ALA A 160 -6.79 7.20 -15.51
N TYR A 161 -5.64 6.64 -15.11
CA TYR A 161 -5.60 5.42 -14.31
C TYR A 161 -6.24 5.61 -12.93
N TRP A 162 -5.95 6.73 -12.24
CA TRP A 162 -6.52 7.03 -10.93
C TRP A 162 -8.04 7.22 -10.99
N GLU A 163 -8.53 7.95 -11.99
CA GLU A 163 -9.97 8.14 -12.20
C GLU A 163 -10.69 6.81 -12.39
N ALA A 164 -10.18 5.94 -13.28
CA ALA A 164 -10.73 4.61 -13.51
C ALA A 164 -10.68 3.72 -12.26
N THR A 165 -9.62 3.82 -11.46
CA THR A 165 -9.46 3.03 -10.23
C THR A 165 -10.44 3.47 -9.15
N VAL A 166 -10.65 4.78 -8.97
CA VAL A 166 -11.61 5.33 -8.01
C VAL A 166 -13.03 4.95 -8.40
N GLU A 167 -13.39 5.08 -9.68
CA GLU A 167 -14.70 4.70 -10.19
C GLU A 167 -14.99 3.21 -9.95
N THR A 168 -14.02 2.35 -10.27
CA THR A 168 -14.11 0.91 -10.07
C THR A 168 -14.19 0.53 -8.58
N GLY A 169 -13.41 1.21 -7.73
CA GLY A 169 -13.35 0.95 -6.29
C GLY A 169 -14.63 1.33 -5.55
N LEU A 170 -15.26 2.46 -5.94
CA LEU A 170 -16.51 2.89 -5.33
C LEU A 170 -17.72 2.11 -5.83
N ARG A 171 -17.66 1.47 -7.00
CA ARG A 171 -18.78 0.73 -7.63
C ARG A 171 -20.11 1.52 -7.62
N GLY A 172 -20.03 2.85 -7.75
CA GLY A 172 -21.19 3.75 -7.68
C GLY A 172 -21.77 3.99 -6.27
N VAL A 173 -21.17 3.45 -5.21
CA VAL A 173 -21.55 3.74 -3.82
C VAL A 173 -20.81 5.00 -3.35
N PRO A 174 -21.51 6.06 -2.90
CA PRO A 174 -20.85 7.24 -2.37
C PRO A 174 -20.07 6.87 -1.10
N ALA A 175 -18.81 7.33 -1.01
CA ALA A 175 -17.95 7.16 0.15
C ALA A 175 -18.54 7.90 1.37
N THR A 176 -19.50 7.26 2.03
CA THR A 176 -20.24 7.85 3.14
C THR A 176 -19.64 7.36 4.44
N PHE A 177 -18.93 8.24 5.15
CA PHE A 177 -18.41 7.97 6.49
C PHE A 177 -19.53 8.14 7.53
N SER A 178 -20.46 7.18 7.56
CA SER A 178 -21.52 7.15 8.57
C SER A 178 -20.99 6.56 9.87
N LEU A 179 -21.39 7.13 11.00
CA LEU A 179 -21.14 6.52 12.31
C LEU A 179 -21.79 5.12 12.37
N PRO A 180 -21.12 4.13 12.97
CA PRO A 180 -21.73 2.81 13.18
C PRO A 180 -23.02 2.98 13.99
N ARG A 181 -24.10 2.33 13.55
CA ARG A 181 -25.42 2.44 14.21
C ARG A 181 -25.47 1.83 15.63
N GLY A 182 -24.37 1.27 16.10
CA GLY A 182 -24.21 0.79 17.47
C GLY A 182 -22.74 0.72 17.87
N LEU A 183 -22.28 1.70 18.65
CA LEU A 183 -21.07 1.60 19.48
C LEU A 183 -21.43 1.47 20.97
N PHE A 184 -22.71 1.60 21.33
CA PHE A 184 -23.22 1.68 22.70
C PHE A 184 -24.29 0.63 23.03
N ALA A 185 -24.41 -0.44 22.23
CA ALA A 185 -25.32 -1.53 22.57
C ALA A 185 -24.71 -2.33 23.74
N GLY A 186 -25.12 -2.00 24.97
CA GLY A 186 -24.79 -2.80 26.16
C GLY A 186 -25.20 -4.26 25.98
N PRO A 187 -24.64 -5.19 26.78
CA PRO A 187 -24.92 -6.61 26.65
C PRO A 187 -26.43 -6.86 26.76
N ARG A 188 -26.98 -7.65 25.83
CA ARG A 188 -28.39 -8.07 25.87
C ARG A 188 -28.63 -8.85 27.16
N PRO A 189 -29.59 -8.45 28.03
CA PRO A 189 -29.98 -9.29 29.15
C PRO A 189 -30.63 -10.57 28.60
N GLY A 190 -30.19 -11.71 29.14
CA GLY A 190 -30.72 -13.04 28.84
C GLY A 190 -32.09 -13.30 29.44
#